data_AF-A0A2N9F588-F1
#
_entry.id   AF-A0A2N9F588-F1
#
_cell.length_a   1.000
_cell.length_b   1.000
_cell.length_c   1.000
_cell.angle_alpha   90.00
_cell.angle_beta   90.00
_cell.angle_gamma   90.00
#
_symmetry.space_group_name_H-M   'P 1'
#
loop_
_entity.id
_entity.type
_entity.pdbx_description
1 polymer ?
#
loop_
_entity_poly.entity_id
_entity_poly.type
_entity_poly.pdbx_seq_one_letter_code
_entity_poly.pdbx_strand_id
1 'polypeptide(L)' 'MMQYMPKYYDGDYKKMLEILIGCKKTGCTFLVGGRNVDGAFKVLEDFDIPEELRDMFISIPAEKFRVDISSTELRKSLGM' A
#
# COMPACT_ATOMS: atom_id res chain seq x y z
N MET A 1 4.31 -0.44 2.57
CA MET A 1 4.09 -1.57 1.66
C MET A 1 3.27 -2.58 2.43
N MET A 2 2.13 -3.03 1.90
CA MET A 2 1.32 -4.07 2.54
C MET A 2 1.94 -5.45 2.29
N GLN A 3 3.21 -5.60 2.64
CA GLN A 3 3.88 -6.89 2.69
C GLN A 3 3.72 -7.38 4.12
N TYR A 4 3.29 -8.63 4.29
CA TYR A 4 3.24 -9.27 5.59
C TYR A 4 4.59 -9.07 6.29
N MET A 5 4.59 -8.28 7.36
CA MET A 5 5.76 -7.97 8.15
C MET A 5 5.54 -8.63 9.51
N PRO A 6 6.08 -9.86 9.72
CA PRO A 6 5.86 -10.66 10.92
C PRO A 6 6.00 -9.88 12.22
N LYS A 7 6.96 -8.93 12.25
CA LYS A 7 7.27 -8.08 13.41
C LYS A 7 6.09 -7.25 13.94
N TYR A 8 5.05 -6.99 13.14
CA TYR A 8 3.87 -6.23 13.58
C TYR A 8 2.74 -7.11 14.13
N TYR A 9 2.87 -8.43 13.98
CA TYR A 9 1.83 -9.39 14.30
C TYR A 9 2.38 -10.57 15.12
N ASP A 10 3.51 -10.39 15.80
CA ASP A 10 4.22 -11.43 16.58
C ASP A 10 4.54 -12.70 15.78
N GLY A 11 4.69 -12.58 14.45
CA GLY A 11 4.84 -13.71 13.55
C GLY A 11 3.57 -14.56 13.36
N ASP A 12 2.44 -14.13 13.92
CA ASP A 12 1.15 -14.80 13.82
C ASP A 12 0.31 -14.21 12.68
N TYR A 13 0.17 -15.02 11.63
CA TYR A 13 -0.67 -14.71 10.48
C TYR A 13 -2.16 -14.60 10.83
N LYS A 14 -2.66 -15.40 11.77
CA LYS A 14 -4.08 -15.34 12.19
C LYS A 14 -4.35 -14.03 12.91
N LYS A 15 -3.44 -13.59 13.78
CA LYS A 15 -3.54 -12.30 14.47
C LYS A 15 -3.58 -11.13 13.48
N MET A 16 -2.77 -11.18 12.43
CA MET A 16 -2.82 -10.20 11.33
C MET A 16 -4.21 -10.16 10.67
N LEU A 17 -4.74 -11.33 10.31
CA LEU A 17 -6.04 -11.46 9.67
C LEU A 17 -7.17 -10.94 10.58
N GLU A 18 -7.17 -11.30 11.86
CA GLU A 18 -8.15 -10.82 12.85
C GLU A 18 -8.17 -9.29 12.96
N ILE A 19 -6.99 -8.65 13.01
CA ILE A 19 -6.86 -7.19 13.07
C ILE A 19 -7.41 -6.55 11.80
N LEU A 20 -7.02 -7.04 10.63
CA LEU A 20 -7.45 -6.46 9.35
C LEU A 20 -8.95 -6.68 9.09
N ILE A 21 -9.51 -7.83 9.47
CA ILE A 21 -10.96 -8.05 9.46
C ILE A 21 -11.65 -7.07 10.43
N GLY A 22 -11.05 -6.80 11.59
CA GLY A 22 -11.51 -5.78 12.52
C GLY A 22 -11.60 -4.40 11.86
N CYS A 23 -10.55 -3.98 11.14
CA CYS A 23 -10.55 -2.74 10.36
C CYS A 23 -11.59 -2.75 9.24
N LYS A 24 -11.75 -3.87 8.53
CA LYS A 24 -12.76 -4.00 7.47
C LYS A 24 -14.17 -3.80 8.01
N LYS A 25 -14.46 -4.32 9.21
CA LYS A 25 -15.76 -4.17 9.88
C LYS A 25 -16.10 -2.72 10.25
N THR A 26 -15.12 -1.83 10.36
CA THR A 26 -15.38 -0.40 10.59
C THR A 26 -15.66 0.39 9.31
N GLY A 27 -15.66 -0.28 8.14
CA GLY A 27 -15.75 0.38 6.84
C GLY A 27 -14.45 1.04 6.40
N CYS A 28 -13.31 0.67 7.02
CA CYS A 28 -12.01 1.19 6.62
C CYS A 28 -11.65 0.73 5.20
N THR A 29 -11.01 1.60 4.44
CA THR A 29 -10.47 1.29 3.10
C THR A 29 -9.06 1.84 3.00
N PHE A 30 -8.14 1.03 2.46
CA PHE A 30 -6.75 1.39 2.27
C PHE A 30 -6.49 1.71 0.80
N LEU A 31 -6.09 2.95 0.53
CA LEU A 31 -5.59 3.33 -0.78
C LEU A 31 -4.10 2.99 -0.87
N VAL A 32 -3.72 2.18 -1.87
CA VAL A 32 -2.36 1.67 -2.01
C VAL A 32 -1.72 2.24 -3.26
N GLY A 33 -0.81 3.19 -3.06
CA GLY A 33 0.06 3.70 -4.11
C GLY A 33 1.25 2.77 -4.33
N GLY A 34 1.58 2.53 -5.60
CA GLY A 34 2.76 1.73 -5.96
C GLY A 34 4.06 2.40 -5.51
N ARG A 35 5.10 1.58 -5.25
CA ARG A 35 6.43 2.07 -4.82
C ARG A 35 7.54 1.28 -5.51
N ASN A 36 8.65 1.98 -5.81
CA ASN A 36 9.88 1.32 -6.26
C ASN A 36 10.62 0.66 -5.07
N VAL A 37 10.84 -0.64 -5.18
CA VAL A 37 11.49 -1.49 -4.18
C VAL A 37 12.55 -2.30 -4.91
N ASP A 38 13.82 -2.12 -4.53
CA ASP A 38 14.96 -2.80 -5.14
C ASP A 38 15.00 -2.70 -6.69
N GLY A 39 14.56 -1.56 -7.22
CA GLY A 39 14.53 -1.30 -8.67
C GLY A 39 13.24 -1.77 -9.37
N ALA A 40 12.36 -2.52 -8.70
CA ALA A 40 11.08 -2.96 -9.22
C ALA A 40 9.95 -2.07 -8.70
N PHE A 41 9.13 -1.52 -9.60
CA PHE A 41 7.90 -0.84 -9.20
C PHE A 41 6.85 -1.88 -8.81
N LYS A 42 6.39 -1.84 -7.56
CA LYS A 42 5.41 -2.77 -6.99
C LYS A 42 4.07 -2.06 -6.80
N VAL A 43 3.00 -2.65 -7.33
CA VAL A 43 1.59 -2.22 -7.17
C VAL A 43 0.81 -3.22 -6.33
N LEU A 44 -0.43 -2.90 -5.95
CA LEU A 44 -1.27 -3.77 -5.10
C LEU A 44 -1.40 -5.19 -5.68
N GLU A 45 -1.50 -5.27 -7.00
CA GLU A 45 -1.68 -6.50 -7.77
C GLU A 45 -0.47 -7.45 -7.70
N ASP A 46 0.71 -6.93 -7.32
CA ASP A 46 1.92 -7.75 -7.15
C ASP A 46 1.99 -8.47 -5.80
N PHE A 47 1.01 -8.25 -4.92
CA PHE A 47 0.96 -8.83 -3.58
C PHE A 47 -0.08 -9.95 -3.46
N ASP A 48 0.30 -11.01 -2.77
CA ASP A 48 -0.60 -12.11 -2.43
C ASP A 48 -1.45 -11.73 -1.21
N ILE A 49 -2.63 -11.16 -1.50
CA ILE A 49 -3.58 -10.67 -0.48
C ILE A 49 -4.72 -11.69 -0.35
N PRO A 50 -5.06 -12.12 0.87
CA PRO A 50 -6.21 -12.99 1.11
C PRO A 50 -7.49 -12.43 0.53
N GLU A 51 -8.29 -13.28 -0.11
CA GLU A 51 -9.53 -12.88 -0.78
C GLU A 51 -10.48 -12.11 0.13
N GLU A 52 -10.59 -12.53 1.40
CA GLU A 52 -11.41 -11.91 2.44
C GLU A 52 -11.04 -10.46 2.75
N LEU A 53 -9.82 -10.05 2.43
CA LEU A 53 -9.29 -8.71 2.69
C LEU A 53 -9.19 -7.86 1.42
N ARG A 54 -9.32 -8.47 0.24
CA ARG A 54 -8.99 -7.85 -1.04
C ARG A 54 -9.82 -6.61 -1.35
N ASP A 55 -11.08 -6.62 -1.00
CA ASP A 55 -12.03 -5.51 -1.16
C ASP A 55 -11.75 -4.30 -0.24
N MET A 56 -10.92 -4.47 0.79
CA MET A 56 -10.49 -3.40 1.67
C MET A 56 -9.35 -2.56 1.05
N PHE A 57 -8.72 -3.05 -0.02
CA PHE A 57 -7.59 -2.38 -0.68
C PHE A 57 -7.95 -1.91 -2.07
N ILE A 58 -7.63 -0.64 -2.35
CA ILE A 58 -7.82 -0.04 -3.67
C ILE A 58 -6.46 0.40 -4.18
N SER A 59 -6.03 -0.19 -5.30
CA SER A 59 -4.80 0.21 -5.99
C SER A 59 -4.98 1.60 -6.60
N ILE A 60 -4.03 2.49 -6.36
CA ILE A 60 -3.96 3.77 -7.08
C ILE A 60 -3.14 3.51 -8.36
N PRO A 61 -3.70 3.79 -9.55
CA PRO A 61 -2.98 3.59 -10.81
C PRO A 61 -1.61 4.27 -10.80
N ALA A 62 -0.60 3.55 -11.30
CA ALA A 62 0.77 4.03 -11.34
C ALA A 62 0.87 5.37 -12.10
N GLU A 63 0.10 5.54 -13.17
CA GLU A 63 0.08 6.75 -13.99
C GLU A 63 -0.42 7.98 -13.23
N LYS A 64 -1.24 7.77 -12.19
CA LYS A 64 -1.78 8.85 -11.33
C LYS A 64 -0.93 9.12 -10.10
N PHE A 65 -0.21 8.12 -9.60
CA PHE A 65 0.56 8.20 -8.36
C PHE A 65 2.06 8.35 -8.56
N ARG A 66 2.60 7.74 -9.63
CA ARG A 66 4.02 7.80 -9.98
C ARG A 66 4.32 9.19 -10.53
N VAL A 67 4.74 10.05 -9.62
CA VAL A 67 5.33 11.34 -9.94
C VAL A 67 6.85 11.15 -9.82
N ASP A 68 7.53 11.03 -10.96
CA ASP A 68 9.00 10.93 -11.03
C ASP A 68 9.69 12.29 -10.74
N ILE A 69 8.98 13.25 -10.13
CA ILE A 69 9.44 14.58 -9.77
C ILE A 69 9.59 14.64 -8.24
N SER A 70 10.79 14.94 -7.75
CA SER A 70 11.00 15.15 -6.32
C SER A 70 10.28 16.41 -5.83
N SER A 71 9.91 16.49 -4.53
CA SER A 71 9.30 17.70 -3.96
C SER A 71 10.16 18.95 -4.16
N THR A 72 11.48 18.78 -4.28
CA THR A 72 12.43 19.86 -4.58
C THR A 72 12.34 20.32 -6.02
N GLU A 73 12.25 19.40 -6.98
CA GLU A 73 12.01 19.74 -8.38
C GLU A 73 10.63 20.35 -8.59
N LEU A 74 9.62 19.85 -7.86
CA LEU A 74 8.27 20.41 -7.88
C LEU A 74 8.27 21.87 -7.39
N ARG A 75 8.92 22.16 -6.26
CA ARG A 75 9.08 23.54 -5.76
C ARG A 75 9.81 24.44 -6.75
N LYS A 76 10.93 23.99 -7.31
CA LYS A 76 11.66 24.72 -8.36
C LYS A 76 10.79 25.00 -9.59
N SER A 77 9.97 24.03 -10.02
CA SER A 77 9.07 24.19 -11.16
C SER A 77 7.93 25.19 -10.90
N LEU A 78 7.53 25.35 -9.63
CA LEU A 78 6.51 26.30 -9.17
C LEU A 78 7.09 27.68 -8.83
N GLY A 79 8.40 27.90 -9.01
CA GLY A 79 9.06 29.17 -8.72
C GLY A 79 9.26 29.45 -7.21
N MET A 80 9.21 28.41 -6.37
CA MET A 80 9.54 28.47 -4.94
C MET A 80 11.01 28.13 -4.66
#